data_AF-A0A820SJ60-F1
#
_entry.id   AF-A0A820SJ60-F1
#
_cell.length_a   1.000
_cell.length_b   1.000
_cell.length_c   1.000
_cell.angle_alpha   90.00
_cell.angle_beta   90.00
_cell.angle_gamma   90.00
#
_symmetry.space_group_name_H-M   'P 1'
#
loop_
_entity.id
_entity.type
_entity.pdbx_description
1 polymer ?
#
loop_
_entity_poly.entity_id
_entity_poly.type
_entity_poly.pdbx_seq_one_letter_code
_entity_poly.pdbx_strand_id
1 'polypeptide(L)'
;VIGPMIVDEIDKYVREADLTDNVHWLKISHVGGHKFAGNVIVYPSGTWYGRVLTCHVPVLIDAYISSSEDLKTKLKPLYRGHLDTTW
;
A
#
# COMPACT_ATOMS: atom_id res chain seq x y z
N VAL A 1 9.15 6.66 -13.25
CA VAL A 1 8.13 7.11 -12.26
C VAL A 1 7.60 5.85 -11.58
N ILE A 2 7.60 5.76 -10.25
CA ILE A 2 7.34 4.49 -9.53
C ILE A 2 5.85 4.18 -9.28
N GLY A 3 4.98 5.21 -9.28
CA GLY A 3 3.55 5.05 -9.02
C GLY A 3 2.85 4.06 -9.98
N PRO A 4 2.98 4.21 -11.30
CA PRO A 4 2.36 3.28 -12.25
C PRO A 4 2.81 1.82 -12.04
N MET A 5 4.11 1.60 -11.78
CA MET A 5 4.64 0.25 -11.54
C MET A 5 4.03 -0.41 -10.30
N ILE A 6 3.81 0.35 -9.23
CA ILE A 6 3.13 -0.16 -8.02
C ILE A 6 1.67 -0.52 -8.34
N VAL A 7 0.98 0.29 -9.12
CA VAL A 7 -0.43 0.04 -9.49
C VAL A 7 -0.55 -1.21 -10.35
N ASP A 8 0.33 -1.36 -11.34
CA ASP A 8 0.35 -2.55 -12.21
C ASP A 8 0.63 -3.82 -11.40
N GLU A 9 1.53 -3.75 -10.42
CA GLU A 9 1.81 -4.88 -9.52
C GLU A 9 0.63 -5.18 -8.57
N ILE A 10 -0.09 -4.16 -8.09
CA ILE A 10 -1.32 -4.35 -7.30
C ILE A 10 -2.38 -5.07 -8.13
N ASP A 11 -2.67 -4.58 -9.35
CA ASP A 11 -3.68 -5.19 -10.23
C ASP A 11 -3.33 -6.65 -10.54
N LYS A 12 -2.06 -6.90 -10.89
CA LYS A 12 -1.56 -8.25 -11.12
C LYS A 12 -1.76 -9.15 -9.90
N TYR A 13 -1.25 -8.76 -8.74
CA TYR A 13 -1.28 -9.58 -7.54
C TYR A 13 -2.71 -9.84 -7.06
N VAL A 14 -3.57 -8.82 -7.07
CA VAL A 14 -4.98 -8.96 -6.66
C VAL A 14 -5.74 -9.93 -7.56
N ARG A 15 -5.48 -9.93 -8.87
CA ARG A 15 -6.09 -10.88 -9.81
C ARG A 15 -5.55 -12.30 -9.64
N GLU A 16 -4.24 -12.45 -9.46
CA GLU A 16 -3.61 -13.76 -9.26
C GLU A 16 -4.07 -14.43 -7.95
N ALA A 17 -4.35 -13.62 -6.92
CA ALA A 17 -4.82 -14.08 -5.61
C ALA A 17 -6.35 -14.16 -5.46
N ASP A 18 -7.12 -13.86 -6.52
CA ASP A 18 -8.60 -13.81 -6.50
C ASP A 18 -9.17 -12.88 -5.42
N LEU A 19 -8.53 -11.71 -5.24
CA LEU A 19 -8.86 -10.72 -4.21
C LEU A 19 -9.64 -9.52 -4.76
N THR A 20 -10.13 -9.57 -6.00
CA THR A 20 -10.75 -8.42 -6.70
C THR A 20 -11.99 -7.89 -6.00
N ASP A 21 -12.69 -8.74 -5.25
CA ASP A 21 -13.88 -8.35 -4.47
C ASP A 21 -13.55 -7.74 -3.10
N ASN A 22 -12.30 -7.93 -2.63
CA ASN A 22 -11.87 -7.52 -1.29
C ASN A 22 -10.91 -6.33 -1.31
N VAL A 23 -10.15 -6.16 -2.40
CA VAL A 23 -9.11 -5.14 -2.52
C VAL A 23 -9.46 -4.17 -3.64
N HIS A 24 -9.60 -2.90 -3.27
CA HIS A 24 -9.77 -1.81 -4.22
C HIS A 24 -8.59 -0.84 -4.13
N TRP A 25 -8.22 -0.24 -5.26
CA TRP A 25 -7.13 0.74 -5.32
C TRP A 25 -7.52 1.93 -6.19
N LEU A 26 -6.97 3.09 -5.85
CA LEU A 26 -7.14 4.33 -6.58
C LEU A 26 -5.78 4.97 -6.86
N LYS A 27 -5.69 5.66 -8.00
CA LYS A 27 -4.51 6.46 -8.34
C LYS A 27 -4.71 7.89 -7.85
N ILE A 28 -3.67 8.44 -7.22
CA ILE A 28 -3.61 9.84 -6.82
C ILE A 28 -2.34 10.46 -7.38
N SER A 29 -2.40 11.77 -7.67
CA SER A 29 -1.29 12.48 -8.30
C SER A 29 -0.14 12.72 -7.33
N HIS A 30 -0.41 13.28 -6.15
CA HIS A 30 0.62 13.61 -5.17
C HIS A 30 0.04 13.79 -3.76
N VAL A 31 0.71 13.23 -2.75
CA VAL A 31 0.38 13.38 -1.32
C VAL A 31 1.36 14.32 -0.60
N GLY A 32 2.52 14.61 -1.22
CA GLY A 32 3.68 15.18 -0.53
C GLY A 32 4.83 14.18 -0.39
N GLY A 33 5.98 14.67 0.06
CA GLY A 33 7.11 13.81 0.39
C GLY A 33 7.82 13.21 -0.83
N HIS A 34 8.25 14.02 -1.81
CA HIS A 34 9.07 13.56 -2.94
C HIS A 34 10.32 12.74 -2.52
N LYS A 35 10.87 13.01 -1.33
CA LYS A 35 11.96 12.20 -0.70
C LYS A 35 11.57 10.73 -0.45
N PHE A 36 10.28 10.42 -0.48
CA PHE A 36 9.67 9.13 -0.17
C PHE A 36 8.79 8.59 -1.31
N ALA A 37 9.04 9.00 -2.56
CA ALA A 37 8.29 8.54 -3.73
C ALA A 37 8.04 7.02 -3.72
N GLY A 38 6.88 6.61 -4.24
CA GLY A 38 6.30 5.29 -3.99
C GLY A 38 5.44 5.33 -2.74
N ASN A 39 4.48 6.26 -2.72
CA ASN A 39 3.55 6.44 -1.61
C ASN A 39 2.34 5.52 -1.80
N VAL A 40 1.96 4.82 -0.73
CA VAL A 40 0.74 4.01 -0.64
C VAL A 40 0.04 4.36 0.66
N ILE A 41 -1.26 4.65 0.59
CA ILE A 41 -2.10 4.89 1.76
C ILE A 41 -3.10 3.75 1.84
N VAL A 42 -3.19 3.12 3.00
CA VAL A 42 -4.10 1.99 3.23
C VAL A 42 -5.30 2.47 4.05
N TYR A 43 -6.51 2.23 3.54
CA TYR A 43 -7.77 2.49 4.23
C TYR A 43 -8.41 1.17 4.69
N PRO A 44 -9.20 1.18 5.79
CA PRO A 44 -9.66 2.34 6.55
C PRO A 44 -8.64 2.88 7.56
N SER A 45 -7.49 2.21 7.73
CA SER A 45 -6.53 2.58 8.77
C SER A 45 -5.78 3.88 8.53
N GLY A 46 -5.92 4.57 7.40
CA GLY A 46 -5.18 5.80 7.09
C GLY A 46 -3.65 5.65 7.09
N THR A 47 -3.12 4.43 7.11
CA THR A 47 -1.67 4.20 7.25
C THR A 47 -0.97 4.61 5.97
N TRP A 48 0.04 5.47 6.09
CA TRP A 48 0.83 5.94 4.97
C TRP A 48 2.22 5.27 4.96
N TYR A 49 2.51 4.61 3.84
CA TYR A 49 3.82 4.06 3.49
C TYR A 49 4.47 4.87 2.37
N GLY A 50 5.80 5.00 2.40
CA GLY A 50 6.58 5.64 1.36
C GLY A 50 7.86 4.88 1.07
N ARG A 51 8.45 5.08 -0.12
CA ARG A 51 9.49 4.22 -0.70
C ARG A 51 9.01 2.78 -0.93
N VAL A 52 7.72 2.61 -1.18
CA VAL A 52 7.16 1.34 -1.61
C VAL A 52 7.73 1.02 -2.99
N LEU A 53 8.06 -0.25 -3.19
CA LEU A 53 8.54 -0.83 -4.44
C LEU A 53 7.57 -1.96 -4.80
N THR A 54 7.62 -2.43 -6.05
CA THR A 54 6.77 -3.54 -6.50
C THR A 54 6.93 -4.79 -5.64
N CYS A 55 8.15 -5.13 -5.23
CA CYS A 55 8.41 -6.28 -4.35
C CYS A 55 7.75 -6.19 -2.95
N HIS A 56 7.32 -5.00 -2.52
CA HIS A 56 6.63 -4.82 -1.24
C HIS A 56 5.11 -5.04 -1.36
N VAL A 57 4.55 -5.04 -2.58
CA VAL A 57 3.09 -5.12 -2.82
C VAL A 57 2.47 -6.39 -2.24
N PRO A 58 3.02 -7.61 -2.45
CA PRO A 58 2.44 -8.83 -1.88
C PRO A 58 2.33 -8.75 -0.36
N VAL A 59 3.43 -8.39 0.32
CA VAL A 59 3.47 -8.28 1.78
C VAL A 59 2.53 -7.19 2.29
N LEU A 60 2.37 -6.09 1.55
CA LEU A 60 1.45 -5.02 1.90
C LEU A 60 -0.01 -5.52 1.84
N ILE A 61 -0.41 -6.21 0.78
CA ILE A 61 -1.78 -6.72 0.65
C ILE A 61 -2.05 -7.80 1.69
N ASP A 62 -1.15 -8.78 1.81
CA ASP A 62 -1.28 -9.89 2.76
C ASP A 62 -1.37 -9.41 4.20
N ALA A 63 -0.58 -8.41 4.59
CA ALA A 63 -0.58 -7.85 5.95
C ALA A 63 -1.95 -7.32 6.36
N TYR A 64 -2.70 -6.73 5.42
CA TYR A 64 -3.99 -6.12 5.70
C TYR A 64 -5.16 -7.08 5.49
N ILE A 65 -5.11 -7.95 4.46
CA ILE A 65 -6.13 -8.98 4.25
C ILE A 65 -6.14 -9.99 5.40
N SER A 66 -4.98 -10.48 5.82
CA SER A 66 -4.87 -11.44 6.94
C SER A 66 -4.90 -10.78 8.32
N SER A 67 -4.90 -9.45 8.39
CA SER A 67 -4.71 -8.68 9.63
C SER A 67 -3.46 -9.11 10.43
N SER A 68 -2.40 -9.57 9.74
CA SER A 68 -1.18 -10.09 10.35
C SER A 68 -0.27 -8.97 10.85
N GLU A 69 -0.09 -8.88 12.18
CA GLU A 69 0.87 -7.97 12.80
C GLU A 69 2.32 -8.30 12.42
N ASP A 70 2.65 -9.58 12.26
CA ASP A 70 3.99 -10.02 11.85
C ASP A 70 4.37 -9.47 10.48
N LEU A 71 3.45 -9.50 9.51
CA LEU A 71 3.68 -8.90 8.20
C LEU A 71 3.76 -7.37 8.26
N LYS A 72 2.93 -6.72 9.09
CA LYS A 72 3.03 -5.28 9.33
C LYS A 72 4.37 -4.89 9.95
N THR A 73 4.98 -5.73 10.79
CA THR A 73 6.32 -5.44 11.33
C THR A 73 7.38 -5.31 10.24
N LYS A 74 7.28 -6.12 9.16
CA LYS A 74 8.19 -6.05 8.00
C LYS A 74 8.03 -4.74 7.23
N LEU A 75 6.87 -4.09 7.31
CA LEU A 75 6.58 -2.82 6.64
C LEU A 75 6.98 -1.58 7.46
N LYS A 76 7.41 -1.74 8.72
CA LYS A 76 7.83 -0.62 9.59
C LYS A 76 8.85 0.34 8.94
N PRO A 77 9.87 -0.11 8.18
CA PRO A 77 10.81 0.81 7.50
C PRO A 77 10.15 1.72 6.45
N LEU A 78 9.00 1.31 5.92
CA LEU A 78 8.25 2.04 4.90
C LEU A 78 7.27 3.05 5.52
N TYR A 79 6.96 2.94 6.82
CA TYR A 79 5.98 3.79 7.51
C TYR A 79 6.37 5.28 7.46
N ARG A 80 5.41 6.14 7.11
CA ARG A 80 5.58 7.60 7.02
C ARG A 80 4.59 8.38 7.86
N GLY A 81 3.50 7.75 8.31
CA GLY A 81 2.54 8.39 9.18
C GLY A 81 1.17 7.74 9.09
N HIS A 82 0.19 8.46 9.62
CA HIS A 82 -1.20 8.08 9.66
C HIS A 82 -2.02 9.32 9.31
N LEU A 83 -2.89 9.19 8.32
CA LEU A 83 -3.88 10.21 7.99
C LEU A 83 -5.04 10.06 8.96
N ASP A 84 -5.56 11.18 9.45
CA ASP A 84 -6.81 11.16 10.21
C ASP A 84 -7.93 10.63 9.32
N THR A 85 -8.65 9.63 9.82
CA THR A 85 -9.76 8.96 9.13
C THR A 85 -11.07 9.13 9.87
N THR A 86 -11.08 9.94 10.92
CA THR A 86 -12.32 10.38 11.57
C THR A 86 -13.05 11.35 10.64
N TRP A 87 -14.32 11.05 10.37
CA TRP A 87 -15.24 11.88 9.59
C TRP A 87 -16.24 12.55 10.52
#